data_AF-A0A2N2E0Y8-F1
#
_entry.id   AF-A0A2N2E0Y8-F1
#
_cell.length_a   1.000
_cell.length_b   1.000
_cell.length_c   1.000
_cell.angle_alpha   90.00
_cell.angle_beta   90.00
_cell.angle_gamma   90.00
#
_symmetry.space_group_name_H-M   'P 1'
#
loop_
_entity.id
_entity.type
_entity.pdbx_description
1 polymer ?
#
loop_
_entity_poly.entity_id
_entity_poly.type
_entity_poly.pdbx_seq_one_letter_code
_entity_poly.pdbx_strand_id
1 'polypeptide(L)'
;MRKRFLIVIILIAVLGFGSLASAAVSTPNIWKIVSNAISPVVANWELGSATNRIKKGWFTSLDATSATIGSIAVSGTVSGDMVVGGQVRASNGTSTAPSYSFNSDTNTGMLWGGNDIIKFNNNGTTTLTIAANGQPKFGFLASSTANLVMSDTLGNLYTSIDNRITSASSPLVLAANNINITKASSTANGYLSSTDWTSFNGKVSSQWATSGSNISYVAGSVGVGTTAPIHKLDVNTGAASTLARFSGTNTTLSR
;
A
#
# COMPACT_ATOMS: atom_id res chain seq x y z
N MET A 1 -6.93 -69.89 25.79
CA MET A 1 -5.71 -70.07 26.59
C MET A 1 -5.10 -68.70 26.89
N ARG A 2 -5.22 -68.20 28.12
CA ARG A 2 -4.63 -66.91 28.54
C ARG A 2 -3.17 -67.14 28.94
N LYS A 3 -2.20 -66.71 28.12
CA LYS A 3 -0.78 -66.74 28.48
C LYS A 3 -0.53 -65.65 29.53
N ARG A 4 -0.39 -66.06 30.79
CA ARG A 4 0.00 -65.19 31.90
C ARG A 4 1.51 -64.99 31.82
N PHE A 5 1.98 -63.77 31.59
CA PHE A 5 3.39 -63.43 31.70
C PHE A 5 3.75 -63.32 33.19
N LEU A 6 4.54 -64.28 33.66
CA LEU A 6 5.09 -64.29 35.01
C LEU A 6 6.23 -63.25 35.05
N ILE A 7 6.05 -62.13 35.75
CA ILE A 7 7.14 -61.24 36.12
C ILE A 7 7.83 -61.88 37.33
N VAL A 8 9.03 -62.41 37.12
CA VAL A 8 9.85 -62.99 38.18
C VAL A 8 10.57 -61.85 38.92
N ILE A 9 10.14 -61.57 40.15
CA ILE A 9 10.91 -60.77 41.09
C ILE A 9 11.89 -61.73 41.77
N ILE A 10 13.18 -61.64 41.46
CA ILE A 10 14.22 -62.44 42.11
C ILE A 10 14.46 -61.87 43.51
N LEU A 11 14.03 -62.57 44.55
CA LEU A 11 14.45 -62.32 45.93
C LEU A 11 15.67 -63.23 46.21
N ILE A 12 16.87 -62.65 46.31
CA ILE A 12 18.07 -63.41 46.71
C ILE A 12 18.07 -63.51 48.23
N ALA A 13 17.87 -64.73 48.76
CA ALA A 13 18.15 -65.04 50.16
C ALA A 13 19.64 -65.39 50.30
N VAL A 14 20.44 -64.52 50.93
CA VAL A 14 21.82 -64.83 51.36
C VAL A 14 21.76 -65.24 52.84
N LEU A 15 21.91 -66.53 53.12
CA LEU A 15 22.21 -67.02 54.47
C LEU A 15 23.73 -66.98 54.66
N GLY A 16 24.21 -65.91 55.29
CA GLY A 16 25.59 -65.76 55.70
C GLY A 16 25.69 -64.63 56.72
N PHE A 17 25.93 -64.96 57.99
CA PHE A 17 26.12 -64.00 59.07
C PHE A 17 27.41 -63.19 58.84
N GLY A 18 27.25 -62.07 58.15
CA GLY A 18 28.18 -60.95 58.06
C GLY A 18 27.32 -59.72 57.82
N SER A 19 27.56 -58.65 58.59
CA SER A 19 26.76 -57.42 58.66
C SER A 19 26.00 -57.11 57.36
N LEU A 20 24.66 -57.12 57.42
CA LEU A 20 23.79 -56.58 56.38
C LEU A 20 24.03 -55.07 56.33
N ALA A 21 25.10 -54.64 55.65
CA ALA A 21 25.14 -53.30 55.11
C ALA A 21 23.88 -53.20 54.25
N SER A 22 22.99 -52.26 54.60
CA SER A 22 21.79 -51.99 53.83
C SER A 22 22.23 -51.66 52.41
N ALA A 23 22.24 -52.66 51.53
CA ALA A 23 22.41 -52.44 50.11
C ALA A 23 21.21 -51.60 49.74
N ALA A 24 21.45 -50.30 49.56
CA ALA A 24 20.44 -49.34 49.22
C ALA A 24 19.58 -49.96 48.13
N VAL A 25 18.28 -50.06 48.37
CA VAL A 25 17.32 -50.35 47.31
C VAL A 25 17.43 -49.16 46.36
N SER A 26 18.37 -49.25 45.43
CA SER A 26 18.50 -48.28 44.36
C SER A 26 17.19 -48.34 43.60
N THR A 27 16.57 -47.18 43.46
CA THR A 27 15.44 -46.87 42.57
C THR A 27 15.33 -47.88 41.43
N PRO A 28 14.14 -48.43 41.10
CA PRO A 28 14.00 -49.55 40.16
C PRO A 28 14.82 -49.30 38.89
N ASN A 29 15.97 -49.98 38.80
CA ASN A 29 16.85 -49.84 37.65
C ASN A 29 16.14 -50.49 36.47
N ILE A 30 16.06 -49.81 35.33
CA ILE A 30 15.64 -50.46 34.09
C ILE A 30 16.79 -51.40 33.72
N TRP A 31 16.51 -52.70 33.55
CA TRP A 31 17.51 -53.69 33.14
C TRP A 31 17.25 -54.09 31.68
N LYS A 32 18.32 -54.19 30.89
CA LYS A 32 18.28 -54.71 29.52
C LYS A 32 18.93 -56.10 29.46
N ILE A 33 18.47 -56.93 28.54
CA ILE A 33 19.15 -58.18 28.21
C ILE A 33 20.15 -57.89 27.09
N VAL A 34 21.44 -58.14 27.33
CA VAL A 34 22.49 -58.04 26.32
C VAL A 34 23.25 -59.36 26.31
N SER A 35 23.30 -60.04 25.16
CA SER A 35 24.01 -61.31 25.01
C SER A 35 23.67 -62.32 26.11
N ASN A 36 22.38 -62.47 26.40
CA ASN A 36 21.82 -63.34 27.45
C ASN A 36 22.20 -62.96 28.91
N ALA A 37 22.81 -61.81 29.15
CA ALA A 37 23.05 -61.27 30.49
C ALA A 37 22.09 -60.11 30.80
N ILE A 38 21.61 -60.06 32.05
CA ILE A 38 20.77 -58.97 32.56
C ILE A 38 21.71 -57.87 33.08
N SER A 39 21.71 -56.71 32.42
CA SER A 39 22.58 -55.58 32.74
C SER A 39 21.77 -54.31 33.05
N PRO A 40 22.14 -53.53 34.08
CA PRO A 40 21.42 -52.31 34.42
C PRO A 40 21.65 -51.25 33.34
N VAL A 41 20.64 -50.45 33.06
CA VAL A 41 20.77 -49.25 32.22
C VAL A 41 21.44 -48.17 33.06
N VAL A 42 22.69 -47.84 32.75
CA VAL A 42 23.47 -46.80 33.45
C VAL A 42 23.29 -45.42 32.79
N ALA A 43 23.59 -44.36 33.55
CA ALA A 43 23.17 -42.97 33.37
C ALA A 43 23.48 -42.28 32.02
N ASN A 44 24.22 -42.91 31.11
CA ASN A 44 24.63 -42.35 29.82
C ASN A 44 24.18 -43.18 28.59
N TRP A 45 23.18 -44.06 28.73
CA TRP A 45 22.72 -44.90 27.63
C TRP A 45 21.30 -44.53 27.18
N GLU A 46 21.22 -43.94 26.00
CA GLU A 46 20.01 -43.90 25.19
C GLU A 46 19.36 -45.29 25.13
N LEU A 47 18.02 -45.34 25.10
CA LEU A 47 17.27 -46.57 24.86
C LEU A 47 17.46 -46.99 23.38
N GLY A 48 18.58 -47.64 23.08
CA GLY A 48 18.96 -48.10 21.75
C GLY A 48 20.40 -47.77 21.36
N SER A 49 20.84 -48.19 20.17
CA SER A 49 22.01 -47.60 19.50
C SER A 49 21.55 -46.43 18.62
N ALA A 50 22.46 -45.59 18.13
CA ALA A 50 22.14 -44.51 17.17
C ALA A 50 21.31 -45.01 15.95
N THR A 51 21.41 -46.30 15.62
CA THR A 51 20.69 -46.95 14.52
C THR A 51 19.42 -47.71 14.97
N ASN A 52 19.28 -48.04 16.25
CA ASN A 52 18.19 -48.85 16.82
C ASN A 52 17.64 -48.23 18.12
N ARG A 53 17.27 -46.95 18.07
CA ARG A 53 16.38 -46.34 19.07
C ARG A 53 15.01 -47.01 19.03
N ILE A 54 14.19 -46.84 20.07
CA ILE A 54 12.80 -47.34 20.10
C ILE A 54 12.06 -46.89 18.83
N LYS A 55 11.81 -47.81 17.90
CA LYS A 55 11.18 -47.51 16.59
C LYS A 55 9.66 -47.42 16.69
N LYS A 56 9.06 -48.04 17.72
CA LYS A 56 7.62 -48.05 17.98
C LYS A 56 7.39 -48.07 19.49
N GLY A 57 6.58 -47.14 19.99
CA GLY A 57 6.20 -47.05 21.40
C GLY A 57 4.95 -46.17 21.52
N TRP A 58 4.10 -46.46 22.51
CA TRP A 58 2.90 -45.68 22.80
C TRP A 58 3.14 -44.92 24.11
N PHE A 59 3.06 -43.59 24.06
CA PHE A 59 3.13 -42.72 25.23
C PHE A 59 1.88 -41.86 25.25
N THR A 60 1.23 -41.75 26.40
CA THR A 60 0.06 -40.87 26.58
C THR A 60 0.46 -39.43 26.90
N SER A 61 1.64 -39.24 27.49
CA SER A 61 2.21 -37.94 27.83
C SER A 61 3.73 -38.01 27.83
N LEU A 62 4.37 -36.89 27.51
CA LEU A 62 5.81 -36.67 27.65
C LEU A 62 6.02 -35.54 28.66
N ASP A 63 6.61 -35.85 29.81
CA ASP A 63 7.00 -34.85 30.82
C ASP A 63 8.51 -34.63 30.72
N ALA A 64 8.91 -33.61 29.95
CA ALA A 64 10.30 -33.27 29.72
C ALA A 64 10.48 -31.75 29.71
N THR A 65 11.50 -31.24 30.40
CA THR A 65 11.85 -29.81 30.41
C THR A 65 12.33 -29.32 29.04
N SER A 66 12.92 -30.21 28.23
CA SER A 66 13.28 -29.95 26.84
C SER A 66 13.24 -31.24 26.01
N ALA A 67 12.82 -31.13 24.75
CA ALA A 67 12.80 -32.23 23.79
C ALA A 67 13.34 -31.73 22.45
N THR A 68 14.44 -32.31 21.97
CA THR A 68 14.99 -32.05 20.63
C THR A 68 14.50 -33.14 19.68
N ILE A 69 13.60 -32.79 18.76
CA ILE A 69 12.97 -33.73 17.83
C ILE A 69 13.24 -33.24 16.41
N GLY A 70 13.82 -34.09 15.56
CA GLY A 70 14.16 -33.72 14.18
C GLY A 70 12.93 -33.44 13.32
N SER A 71 11.94 -34.33 13.37
CA SER A 71 10.62 -34.12 12.76
C SER A 71 9.52 -34.65 13.66
N ILE A 72 8.47 -33.86 13.83
CA ILE A 72 7.25 -34.29 14.51
C ILE A 72 6.21 -34.50 13.42
N ALA A 73 5.87 -35.76 13.14
CA ALA A 73 4.75 -36.10 12.27
C ALA A 73 3.52 -36.39 13.14
N VAL A 74 2.62 -35.42 13.24
CA VAL A 74 1.31 -35.62 13.86
C VAL A 74 0.34 -36.04 12.77
N SER A 75 0.15 -37.35 12.59
CA SER A 75 -0.61 -37.91 11.46
C SER A 75 -1.83 -38.76 11.85
N GLY A 76 -2.14 -38.86 13.15
CA GLY A 76 -3.30 -39.59 13.64
C GLY A 76 -4.52 -38.68 13.79
N THR A 77 -5.59 -38.98 13.05
CA THR A 77 -6.88 -38.29 13.09
C THR A 77 -7.51 -38.31 14.49
N VAL A 78 -7.17 -37.32 15.30
CA VAL A 78 -8.13 -36.60 16.11
C VAL A 78 -7.84 -35.15 15.76
N SER A 79 -8.85 -34.43 15.28
CA SER A 79 -8.71 -33.02 14.92
C SER A 79 -8.41 -32.20 16.18
N GLY A 80 -7.18 -32.27 16.65
CA GLY A 80 -6.68 -31.57 17.81
C GLY A 80 -5.61 -30.61 17.34
N ASP A 81 -5.74 -29.36 17.74
CA ASP A 81 -4.76 -28.35 17.44
C ASP A 81 -3.39 -28.77 18.00
N MET A 82 -2.31 -28.42 17.29
CA MET A 82 -0.99 -28.38 17.91
C MET A 82 -0.99 -27.22 18.91
N VAL A 83 -1.35 -27.52 20.16
CA VAL A 83 -1.35 -26.51 21.23
C VAL A 83 0.07 -26.34 21.75
N VAL A 84 0.64 -25.16 21.51
CA VAL A 84 1.93 -24.76 22.08
C VAL A 84 1.65 -23.75 23.19
N GLY A 85 1.85 -24.16 24.45
CA GLY A 85 1.66 -23.28 25.62
C GLY A 85 2.67 -22.12 25.73
N GLY A 86 3.63 -22.04 24.80
CA GLY A 86 4.68 -21.03 24.75
C GLY A 86 4.85 -20.45 23.34
N GLN A 87 5.99 -19.80 23.08
CA GLN A 87 6.26 -19.15 21.79
C GLN A 87 6.66 -20.17 20.72
N VAL A 88 6.08 -20.04 19.52
CA VAL A 88 6.55 -20.72 18.31
C VAL A 88 7.62 -19.84 17.64
N ARG A 89 8.84 -20.35 17.55
CA ARG A 89 9.96 -19.70 16.85
C ARG A 89 10.27 -20.47 15.59
N ALA A 90 10.28 -19.78 14.46
CA ALA A 90 10.74 -20.34 13.18
C ALA A 90 12.11 -19.77 12.81
N SER A 91 12.76 -20.36 11.81
CA SER A 91 13.92 -19.76 11.16
C SER A 91 13.52 -18.43 10.47
N ASN A 92 14.48 -17.61 10.05
CA ASN A 92 14.18 -16.30 9.45
C ASN A 92 13.46 -16.41 8.08
N GLY A 93 13.73 -17.46 7.33
CA GLY A 93 13.20 -17.68 5.98
C GLY A 93 13.82 -16.74 4.94
N THR A 94 13.48 -16.96 3.68
CA THR A 94 13.84 -16.08 2.55
C THR A 94 12.61 -15.85 1.69
N SER A 95 12.71 -14.93 0.71
CA SER A 95 11.58 -14.70 -0.17
C SER A 95 11.19 -15.91 -1.01
N THR A 96 12.15 -16.77 -1.37
CA THR A 96 11.93 -18.01 -2.13
C THR A 96 11.65 -19.23 -1.26
N ALA A 97 11.88 -19.13 0.05
CA ALA A 97 11.60 -20.17 1.04
C ALA A 97 11.16 -19.53 2.38
N PRO A 98 9.89 -19.09 2.49
CA PRO A 98 9.37 -18.52 3.73
C PRO A 98 9.40 -19.52 4.88
N SER A 99 9.57 -19.01 6.11
CA SER A 99 9.69 -19.83 7.33
C SER A 99 8.44 -20.64 7.62
N TYR A 100 7.29 -20.08 7.28
CA TYR A 100 6.02 -20.78 7.23
C TYR A 100 5.63 -20.86 5.77
N SER A 101 5.59 -22.07 5.22
CA SER A 101 5.29 -22.35 3.81
C SER A 101 4.48 -23.63 3.69
N PHE A 102 4.07 -23.97 2.46
CA PHE A 102 3.23 -25.13 2.19
C PHE A 102 4.01 -26.20 1.43
N ASN A 103 3.72 -27.48 1.69
CA ASN A 103 4.48 -28.59 1.10
C ASN A 103 4.48 -28.58 -0.44
N SER A 104 3.39 -28.13 -1.06
CA SER A 104 3.24 -28.06 -2.51
C SER A 104 3.56 -26.67 -3.08
N ASP A 105 3.74 -25.67 -2.22
CA ASP A 105 4.06 -24.29 -2.62
C ASP A 105 5.04 -23.70 -1.60
N THR A 106 6.31 -24.01 -1.80
CA THR A 106 7.39 -23.70 -0.85
C THR A 106 7.84 -22.25 -0.90
N ASN A 107 7.35 -21.47 -1.87
CA ASN A 107 7.73 -20.07 -2.05
C ASN A 107 6.58 -19.10 -1.68
N THR A 108 5.46 -19.63 -1.19
CA THR A 108 4.31 -18.88 -0.67
C THR A 108 4.21 -19.07 0.84
N GLY A 109 3.97 -17.99 1.58
CA GLY A 109 3.80 -18.04 3.02
C GLY A 109 4.30 -16.80 3.77
N MET A 110 4.79 -16.98 5.00
CA MET A 110 5.20 -15.88 5.88
C MET A 110 6.69 -15.99 6.25
N LEU A 111 7.40 -14.86 6.23
CA LEU A 111 8.80 -14.79 6.66
C LEU A 111 9.09 -13.54 7.50
N TRP A 112 10.22 -13.57 8.19
CA TRP A 112 10.76 -12.44 8.94
C TRP A 112 11.63 -11.58 8.01
N GLY A 113 11.27 -10.31 7.85
CA GLY A 113 11.89 -9.42 6.87
C GLY A 113 13.06 -8.56 7.39
N GLY A 114 13.49 -8.80 8.64
CA GLY A 114 14.37 -7.92 9.42
C GLY A 114 13.71 -7.52 10.75
N ASN A 115 14.41 -6.80 11.61
CA ASN A 115 13.90 -6.40 12.94
C ASN A 115 12.50 -5.79 12.84
N ASP A 116 11.56 -6.35 13.61
CA ASP A 116 10.16 -5.91 13.69
C ASP A 116 9.40 -5.91 12.35
N ILE A 117 9.86 -6.68 11.35
CA ILE A 117 9.24 -6.76 10.02
C ILE A 117 8.69 -8.17 9.78
N ILE A 118 7.42 -8.25 9.40
CA ILE A 118 6.77 -9.48 8.92
C ILE A 118 6.41 -9.31 7.45
N LYS A 119 6.72 -10.31 6.63
CA LYS A 119 6.37 -10.32 5.20
C LYS A 119 5.49 -11.52 4.87
N PHE A 120 4.51 -11.29 4.01
CA PHE A 120 3.73 -12.31 3.34
C PHE A 120 4.21 -12.39 1.89
N ASN A 121 4.53 -13.60 1.46
CA ASN A 121 5.05 -13.91 0.15
C ASN A 121 4.08 -14.78 -0.63
N ASN A 122 4.02 -14.53 -1.93
CA ASN A 122 3.30 -15.32 -2.91
C ASN A 122 4.21 -15.52 -4.13
N ASN A 123 4.40 -16.77 -4.55
CA ASN A 123 5.25 -17.11 -5.69
C ASN A 123 6.67 -16.51 -5.60
N GLY A 124 7.30 -16.58 -4.43
CA GLY A 124 8.65 -16.07 -4.22
C GLY A 124 8.77 -14.55 -4.06
N THR A 125 7.65 -13.80 -4.11
CA THR A 125 7.64 -12.33 -4.07
C THR A 125 6.83 -11.83 -2.87
N THR A 126 7.33 -10.80 -2.18
CA THR A 126 6.60 -10.19 -1.06
C THR A 126 5.42 -9.36 -1.54
N THR A 127 4.21 -9.72 -1.10
CA THR A 127 2.95 -9.05 -1.45
C THR A 127 2.41 -8.16 -0.33
N LEU A 128 2.77 -8.44 0.92
CA LEU A 128 2.46 -7.59 2.07
C LEU A 128 3.64 -7.57 3.04
N THR A 129 3.98 -6.38 3.54
CA THR A 129 4.98 -6.20 4.59
C THR A 129 4.36 -5.41 5.73
N ILE A 130 4.37 -5.93 6.96
CA ILE A 130 4.18 -5.10 8.15
C ILE A 130 5.57 -4.56 8.50
N ALA A 131 5.76 -3.25 8.38
CA ALA A 131 7.06 -2.61 8.60
C ALA A 131 7.35 -2.45 10.10
N ALA A 132 8.61 -2.14 10.44
CA ALA A 132 9.08 -1.98 11.83
C ALA A 132 8.30 -0.93 12.65
N ASN A 133 7.63 0.03 11.98
CA ASN A 133 6.76 1.00 12.62
C ASN A 133 5.30 0.51 12.82
N GLY A 134 5.04 -0.78 12.63
CA GLY A 134 3.72 -1.41 12.77
C GLY A 134 2.75 -1.17 11.61
N GLN A 135 3.17 -0.47 10.55
CA GLN A 135 2.28 -0.14 9.43
C GLN A 135 2.30 -1.22 8.34
N PRO A 136 1.14 -1.68 7.84
CA PRO A 136 1.07 -2.56 6.69
C PRO A 136 1.42 -1.80 5.40
N LYS A 137 2.25 -2.42 4.56
CA LYS A 137 2.63 -2.01 3.22
C LYS A 137 2.18 -3.10 2.25
N PHE A 138 1.16 -2.83 1.47
CA PHE A 138 0.78 -3.70 0.36
C PHE A 138 1.79 -3.49 -0.78
N GLY A 139 2.19 -4.56 -1.45
CA GLY A 139 3.11 -4.55 -2.59
C GLY A 139 2.46 -3.94 -3.82
N PHE A 140 2.23 -2.62 -3.83
CA PHE A 140 2.03 -1.85 -5.05
C PHE A 140 3.38 -1.26 -5.44
N LEU A 141 3.83 -1.58 -6.65
CA LEU A 141 5.11 -1.16 -7.22
C LEU A 141 5.31 0.35 -7.01
N ALA A 142 6.25 0.70 -6.12
CA ALA A 142 6.90 2.00 -5.96
C ALA A 142 6.01 3.26 -6.02
N SER A 143 5.45 3.69 -4.89
CA SER A 143 5.48 5.12 -4.54
C SER A 143 5.44 5.30 -3.03
N SER A 144 6.53 5.81 -2.49
CA SER A 144 6.93 5.78 -1.08
C SER A 144 6.29 6.87 -0.19
N THR A 145 5.09 7.39 -0.49
CA THR A 145 4.58 8.57 0.23
C THR A 145 3.10 8.60 0.64
N ALA A 146 2.32 7.52 0.49
CA ALA A 146 0.93 7.52 0.97
C ALA A 146 0.63 6.36 1.93
N ASN A 147 0.20 6.70 3.14
CA ASN A 147 -0.43 5.79 4.09
C ASN A 147 -1.62 5.08 3.42
N LEU A 148 -1.66 3.75 3.56
CA LEU A 148 -2.81 2.85 3.51
C LEU A 148 -3.96 3.16 2.52
N VAL A 149 -4.12 2.30 1.52
CA VAL A 149 -5.34 2.16 0.73
C VAL A 149 -6.06 0.89 1.17
N MET A 150 -7.16 1.02 1.90
CA MET A 150 -8.12 -0.08 2.06
C MET A 150 -8.96 -0.14 0.78
N SER A 151 -8.83 -1.22 0.00
CA SER A 151 -9.84 -1.58 -0.99
C SER A 151 -11.07 -2.07 -0.24
N ASP A 152 -12.21 -1.43 -0.44
CA ASP A 152 -13.47 -2.15 -0.31
C ASP A 152 -13.69 -3.00 -1.58
N THR A 153 -14.70 -3.87 -1.55
CA THR A 153 -15.07 -4.80 -2.64
C THR A 153 -15.47 -4.10 -3.95
N LEU A 154 -15.56 -2.76 -3.98
CA LEU A 154 -16.03 -1.99 -5.14
C LEU A 154 -14.95 -1.11 -5.80
N GLY A 155 -13.69 -1.16 -5.36
CA GLY A 155 -12.59 -0.52 -6.10
C GLY A 155 -12.71 1.01 -6.21
N ASN A 156 -13.43 1.66 -5.30
CA ASN A 156 -13.70 3.10 -5.37
C ASN A 156 -12.46 3.99 -5.13
N LEU A 157 -11.33 3.43 -4.67
CA LEU A 157 -10.06 4.17 -4.66
C LEU A 157 -9.34 4.15 -6.01
N TYR A 158 -9.50 3.08 -6.80
CA TYR A 158 -8.97 3.02 -8.17
C TYR A 158 -9.61 4.09 -9.05
N THR A 159 -10.93 4.30 -8.90
CA THR A 159 -11.65 5.35 -9.66
C THR A 159 -11.25 6.77 -9.27
N SER A 160 -10.87 7.03 -8.02
CA SER A 160 -10.43 8.38 -7.59
C SER A 160 -9.02 8.74 -8.09
N ILE A 161 -8.16 7.73 -8.28
CA ILE A 161 -6.78 7.89 -8.74
C ILE A 161 -6.72 7.91 -10.27
N ASP A 162 -7.45 7.01 -10.95
CA ASP A 162 -7.48 6.93 -12.42
C ASP A 162 -8.28 8.08 -13.05
N ASN A 163 -9.35 8.56 -12.40
CA ASN A 163 -10.09 9.73 -12.86
C ASN A 163 -9.47 11.06 -12.41
N ARG A 164 -8.27 11.05 -11.81
CA ARG A 164 -7.58 12.27 -11.43
C ARG A 164 -7.04 12.96 -12.68
N ILE A 165 -7.41 14.23 -12.88
CA ILE A 165 -6.77 15.08 -13.88
C ILE A 165 -5.31 15.30 -13.44
N THR A 166 -4.37 14.67 -14.14
CA THR A 166 -2.92 14.71 -13.82
C THR A 166 -2.16 15.74 -14.64
N SER A 167 -2.76 16.21 -15.73
CA SER A 167 -2.23 17.28 -16.57
C SER A 167 -3.38 18.04 -17.21
N ALA A 168 -3.11 19.27 -17.63
CA ALA A 168 -4.02 20.10 -18.38
C ALA A 168 -3.22 20.86 -19.44
N SER A 169 -3.83 21.12 -20.58
CA SER A 169 -3.28 21.96 -21.64
C SER A 169 -4.03 23.29 -21.70
N SER A 170 -3.33 24.33 -22.16
CA SER A 170 -3.90 25.67 -22.35
C SER A 170 -5.25 25.59 -23.08
N PRO A 171 -6.29 26.27 -22.58
CA PRO A 171 -6.26 27.35 -21.57
C PRO A 171 -6.28 26.87 -20.11
N LEU A 172 -6.41 25.57 -19.88
CA LEU A 172 -6.57 25.00 -18.54
C LEU A 172 -5.18 24.69 -17.94
N VAL A 173 -4.97 25.07 -16.69
CA VAL A 173 -3.71 24.88 -15.97
C VAL A 173 -4.00 24.14 -14.67
N LEU A 174 -3.25 23.06 -14.42
CA LEU A 174 -3.25 22.36 -13.14
C LEU A 174 -2.12 22.92 -12.27
N ALA A 175 -2.47 23.61 -11.19
CA ALA A 175 -1.51 24.19 -10.25
C ALA A 175 -1.96 23.95 -8.80
N ALA A 176 -1.07 23.42 -7.96
CA ALA A 176 -1.35 23.10 -6.56
C ALA A 176 -2.62 22.25 -6.33
N ASN A 177 -2.92 21.31 -7.23
CA ASN A 177 -4.13 20.49 -7.26
C ASN A 177 -5.45 21.26 -7.56
N ASN A 178 -5.36 22.49 -8.03
CA ASN A 178 -6.50 23.26 -8.51
C ASN A 178 -6.51 23.29 -10.04
N ILE A 179 -7.69 23.11 -10.63
CA ILE A 179 -7.94 23.33 -12.05
C ILE A 179 -8.26 24.81 -12.24
N ASN A 180 -7.40 25.53 -12.94
CA ASN A 180 -7.52 26.98 -13.17
C ASN A 180 -7.47 27.31 -14.67
N ILE A 181 -7.81 28.56 -14.99
CA ILE A 181 -7.49 29.21 -16.26
C ILE A 181 -6.68 30.46 -15.89
N THR A 182 -5.64 30.80 -16.65
CA THR A 182 -4.87 32.03 -16.42
C THR A 182 -5.61 33.26 -16.93
N LYS A 183 -5.34 34.44 -16.36
CA LYS A 183 -5.84 35.71 -16.89
C LYS A 183 -5.33 35.89 -18.34
N ALA A 184 -6.19 36.33 -19.25
CA ALA A 184 -5.78 36.61 -20.63
C ALA A 184 -4.69 37.70 -20.70
N SER A 185 -3.79 37.58 -21.67
CA SER A 185 -2.73 38.56 -21.97
C SER A 185 -2.71 38.89 -23.46
N SER A 186 -1.79 39.75 -23.90
CA SER A 186 -1.60 40.06 -25.33
C SER A 186 -1.09 38.88 -26.17
N THR A 187 -0.59 37.82 -25.54
CA THR A 187 0.03 36.67 -26.21
C THR A 187 -0.53 35.32 -25.76
N ALA A 188 -1.44 35.28 -24.80
CA ALA A 188 -2.04 34.06 -24.28
C ALA A 188 -3.55 34.22 -24.02
N ASN A 189 -4.31 33.21 -24.44
CA ASN A 189 -5.74 33.10 -24.15
C ASN A 189 -5.97 32.85 -22.65
N GLY A 190 -7.09 33.34 -22.12
CA GLY A 190 -7.41 33.22 -20.70
C GLY A 190 -8.76 33.83 -20.31
N TYR A 191 -9.02 33.96 -19.01
CA TYR A 191 -10.24 34.62 -18.52
C TYR A 191 -10.07 36.16 -18.48
N LEU A 192 -11.18 36.89 -18.61
CA LEU A 192 -11.23 38.34 -18.39
C LEU A 192 -11.42 38.62 -16.90
N SER A 193 -10.55 39.46 -16.31
CA SER A 193 -10.79 39.90 -14.93
C SER A 193 -11.99 40.84 -14.86
N SER A 194 -12.57 41.03 -13.67
CA SER A 194 -13.70 41.96 -13.48
C SER A 194 -13.37 43.39 -13.92
N THR A 195 -12.13 43.84 -13.72
CA THR A 195 -11.63 45.14 -14.19
C THR A 195 -11.56 45.21 -15.72
N ASP A 196 -11.02 44.18 -16.38
CA ASP A 196 -10.93 44.17 -17.84
C ASP A 196 -12.32 44.05 -18.46
N TRP A 197 -13.22 43.30 -17.84
CA TRP A 197 -14.61 43.19 -18.28
C TRP A 197 -15.30 44.55 -18.26
N THR A 198 -15.13 45.34 -17.20
CA THR A 198 -15.69 46.70 -17.11
C THR A 198 -15.11 47.61 -18.20
N SER A 199 -13.81 47.51 -18.45
CA SER A 199 -13.14 48.29 -19.50
C SER A 199 -13.58 47.89 -20.92
N PHE A 200 -13.70 46.59 -21.18
CA PHE A 200 -14.21 46.06 -22.44
C PHE A 200 -15.65 46.54 -22.66
N ASN A 201 -16.52 46.34 -21.67
CA ASN A 201 -17.93 46.73 -21.72
C ASN A 201 -18.10 48.25 -21.91
N GLY A 202 -17.26 49.07 -21.28
CA GLY A 202 -17.26 50.53 -21.47
C GLY A 202 -16.79 50.99 -22.84
N LYS A 203 -15.99 50.19 -23.56
CA LYS A 203 -15.55 50.47 -24.94
C LYS A 203 -16.57 50.05 -26.00
N VAL A 204 -17.61 49.30 -25.64
CA VAL A 204 -18.66 48.86 -26.59
C VAL A 204 -19.61 50.00 -26.98
N SER A 205 -19.66 51.11 -26.23
CA SER A 205 -20.47 52.25 -26.64
C SER A 205 -19.80 53.03 -27.78
N SER A 206 -20.42 52.99 -28.97
CA SER A 206 -20.11 53.93 -30.05
C SER A 206 -20.22 55.36 -29.53
N GLN A 207 -19.23 56.19 -29.85
CA GLN A 207 -19.31 57.64 -29.62
C GLN A 207 -20.48 58.27 -30.39
N TRP A 208 -20.94 57.63 -31.47
CA TRP A 208 -22.06 58.05 -32.31
C TRP A 208 -23.34 57.32 -31.92
N ALA A 209 -24.42 58.07 -31.77
CA ALA A 209 -25.76 57.58 -31.53
C ALA A 209 -26.49 57.29 -32.87
N THR A 210 -27.05 56.10 -32.99
CA THR A 210 -27.92 55.73 -34.12
C THR A 210 -29.38 55.87 -33.68
N SER A 211 -30.18 56.60 -34.46
CA SER A 211 -31.63 56.76 -34.25
C SER A 211 -32.36 56.56 -35.59
N GLY A 212 -33.05 55.43 -35.73
CA GLY A 212 -33.58 55.00 -37.03
C GLY A 212 -32.44 54.83 -38.03
N SER A 213 -32.56 55.46 -39.20
CA SER A 213 -31.52 55.45 -40.24
C SER A 213 -30.43 56.52 -40.06
N ASN A 214 -30.52 57.37 -39.03
CA ASN A 214 -29.62 58.51 -38.82
C ASN A 214 -28.53 58.16 -37.80
N ILE A 215 -27.32 58.67 -38.05
CA ILE A 215 -26.19 58.59 -37.12
C ILE A 215 -25.82 60.02 -36.70
N SER A 216 -25.63 60.25 -35.40
CA SER A 216 -25.38 61.58 -34.84
C SER A 216 -24.36 61.54 -33.70
N TYR A 217 -23.61 62.63 -33.54
CA TYR A 217 -22.73 62.83 -32.39
C TYR A 217 -23.31 63.96 -31.53
N VAL A 218 -23.64 63.67 -30.27
CA VAL A 218 -24.32 64.63 -29.37
C VAL A 218 -23.45 65.08 -28.21
N ALA A 219 -22.31 64.42 -27.97
CA ALA A 219 -21.45 64.65 -26.81
C ALA A 219 -20.45 65.82 -26.98
N GLY A 220 -20.49 66.56 -28.10
CA GLY A 220 -19.56 67.66 -28.33
C GLY A 220 -19.53 68.17 -29.78
N SER A 221 -18.31 68.41 -30.27
CA SER A 221 -18.01 68.81 -31.64
C SER A 221 -17.28 67.70 -32.38
N VAL A 222 -17.49 67.60 -33.69
CA VAL A 222 -16.78 66.69 -34.58
C VAL A 222 -15.65 67.45 -35.27
N GLY A 223 -14.41 67.06 -35.01
CA GLY A 223 -13.23 67.55 -35.71
C GLY A 223 -12.82 66.59 -36.83
N VAL A 224 -12.68 67.10 -38.06
CA VAL A 224 -12.08 66.36 -39.19
C VAL A 224 -10.80 67.07 -39.57
N GLY A 225 -9.65 66.44 -39.30
CA GLY A 225 -8.33 67.04 -39.51
C GLY A 225 -7.90 68.08 -38.45
N THR A 226 -8.67 68.19 -37.36
CA THR A 226 -8.33 69.00 -36.17
C THR A 226 -8.67 68.24 -34.89
N THR A 227 -7.84 68.37 -33.86
CA THR A 227 -8.09 67.84 -32.50
C THR A 227 -8.73 68.88 -31.57
N ALA A 228 -8.84 70.13 -32.00
CA ALA A 228 -9.42 71.25 -31.25
C ALA A 228 -10.52 71.94 -32.07
N PRO A 229 -11.65 71.27 -32.34
CA PRO A 229 -12.76 71.86 -33.10
C PRO A 229 -13.35 73.05 -32.33
N ILE A 230 -13.40 74.22 -32.96
CA ILE A 230 -13.98 75.45 -32.36
C ILE A 230 -15.48 75.63 -32.68
N HIS A 231 -15.99 74.87 -33.64
CA HIS A 231 -17.41 74.80 -34.00
C HIS A 231 -17.93 73.35 -33.85
N LYS A 232 -19.26 73.16 -33.94
CA LYS A 232 -19.91 71.83 -33.81
C LYS A 232 -19.44 70.81 -34.84
N LEU A 233 -19.21 71.27 -36.07
CA LEU A 233 -18.47 70.55 -37.09
C LEU A 233 -17.33 71.47 -37.50
N ASP A 234 -16.10 71.00 -37.33
CA ASP A 234 -14.90 71.74 -37.72
C ASP A 234 -14.08 70.86 -38.65
N VAL A 235 -13.93 71.30 -39.89
CA VAL A 235 -13.20 70.57 -40.93
C VAL A 235 -12.01 71.42 -41.34
N ASN A 236 -10.81 70.96 -41.00
CA ASN A 236 -9.56 71.64 -41.28
C ASN A 236 -8.63 70.70 -42.05
N THR A 237 -8.27 71.08 -43.27
CA THR A 237 -7.43 70.27 -44.16
C THR A 237 -6.01 70.83 -44.27
N GLY A 238 -5.65 71.83 -43.47
CA GLY A 238 -4.34 72.49 -43.47
C GLY A 238 -4.07 73.34 -44.72
N ALA A 239 -3.99 72.73 -45.90
CA ALA A 239 -3.62 73.37 -47.17
C ALA A 239 -4.50 72.98 -48.38
N ALA A 240 -5.58 72.20 -48.19
CA ALA A 240 -6.43 71.81 -49.32
C ALA A 240 -7.46 72.90 -49.66
N SER A 241 -7.69 73.12 -50.96
CA SER A 241 -8.65 74.12 -51.47
C SER A 241 -10.12 73.74 -51.27
N THR A 242 -10.41 72.48 -50.98
CA THR A 242 -11.75 71.99 -50.68
C THR A 242 -11.81 71.51 -49.23
N LEU A 243 -12.58 72.20 -48.39
CA LEU A 243 -12.79 71.85 -46.98
C LEU A 243 -13.85 70.75 -46.82
N ALA A 244 -14.96 70.85 -47.56
CA ALA A 244 -16.01 69.84 -47.59
C ALA A 244 -16.68 69.82 -48.97
N ARG A 245 -17.07 68.63 -49.43
CA ARG A 245 -17.86 68.47 -50.66
C ARG A 245 -19.24 67.95 -50.30
N PHE A 246 -20.24 68.82 -50.36
CA PHE A 246 -21.64 68.46 -50.21
C PHE A 246 -22.23 68.23 -51.61
N SER A 247 -22.54 66.98 -51.95
CA SER A 247 -23.21 66.64 -53.20
C SER A 247 -24.55 65.98 -52.88
N GLY A 248 -25.64 66.56 -53.39
CA GLY A 248 -26.96 65.94 -53.38
C GLY A 248 -27.43 65.68 -54.81
N THR A 249 -28.33 64.72 -54.99
CA THR A 249 -29.04 64.48 -56.25
C THR A 249 -30.34 65.30 -56.35
N ASN A 250 -30.67 66.10 -55.33
CA ASN A 250 -31.93 66.81 -55.22
C ASN A 250 -31.83 68.23 -55.82
N THR A 251 -32.65 68.50 -56.83
CA THR A 251 -32.64 69.73 -57.66
C THR A 251 -33.51 70.86 -57.10
N THR A 252 -34.13 70.70 -55.93
CA THR A 252 -34.89 71.78 -55.28
C THR A 252 -33.98 72.60 -54.37
N LEU A 253 -33.86 73.90 -54.68
CA LEU A 253 -33.18 74.90 -53.84
C LEU A 253 -33.81 74.92 -52.45
N SER A 254 -33.05 74.54 -51.42
CA SER A 254 -33.42 74.83 -50.03
C SER A 254 -32.90 76.22 -49.68
N ARG A 255 -33.83 77.09 -49.26
CA ARG A 255 -33.54 78.41 -48.67
C ARG A 255 -33.01 78.26 -47.25
#